data_AF-A0A6V6ZHJ2-F1
#
_entry.id   AF-A0A6V6ZHJ2-F1
#
_cell.length_a   1.000
_cell.length_b   1.000
_cell.length_c   1.000
_cell.angle_alpha   90.00
_cell.angle_beta   90.00
_cell.angle_gamma   90.00
#
_symmetry.space_group_name_H-M   'P 1'
#
loop_
_entity.id
_entity.type
_entity.pdbx_description
1 polymer ?
#
loop_
_entity_poly.entity_id
_entity_poly.type
_entity_poly.pdbx_seq_one_letter_code
_entity_poly.pdbx_strand_id
1 'polypeptide(L)'
;MNTQDTLVAYHAAAGKAAWNVPDIDTAPPRRPIKTIGIIGAGTMGGGISMNFATAGYDVKIVDTQQEALDRGLSVVRSNYQRSADRGRFPQSEVDIRMARYDGCLSLEDLADCDLVIEAVFEDMGLKRKIFTELDRIMKPGAILATNTSALDIDEIASVTSRPQDVIGLHFFSPANVMKLLEIVRAEHTAQDVLATCLDVALEINKIAVVVGVCPGFVGNRMLFKRQDQAMKLVYRGVMPWDVDAALNAFGFKMGPFQMADLAGLDIGWSKGATTDNPIRDALCELDRRGQKTKAGYYDYDENRSPVPSEETAKIISDITGAEPSQMSQDEIVDVCICPMINEAVKILEENKAQRPSDVDVVWINGYGWPADKGGPMYYGDMIGAAKVLEVMEKLGAEDPDFAPAEMLRQLAAEGGKFTEIDTGGLKTARV
;
A
#
# COMPACT_ATOMS: atom_id res chain seq x y z
N MET A 1 -21.50 -26.84 2.13
CA MET A 1 -20.37 -26.24 2.85
C MET A 1 -20.91 -25.14 3.73
N ASN A 2 -20.44 -25.00 4.97
CA ASN A 2 -20.80 -23.83 5.77
C ASN A 2 -20.13 -22.58 5.16
N THR A 3 -20.66 -21.38 5.40
CA THR A 3 -20.15 -20.11 4.84
C THR A 3 -18.67 -19.91 5.14
N GLN A 4 -18.22 -20.35 6.32
CA GLN A 4 -16.81 -20.27 6.73
C GLN A 4 -15.89 -21.20 5.92
N ASP A 5 -16.33 -22.41 5.58
CA ASP A 5 -15.55 -23.32 4.72
C ASP A 5 -15.39 -22.76 3.30
N THR A 6 -16.41 -22.03 2.83
CA THR A 6 -16.42 -21.39 1.51
C THR A 6 -15.42 -20.24 1.45
N LEU A 7 -15.37 -19.40 2.49
CA LEU A 7 -14.41 -18.30 2.59
C LEU A 7 -12.96 -18.78 2.67
N VAL A 8 -12.69 -19.81 3.48
CA VAL A 8 -11.35 -20.40 3.58
C VAL A 8 -10.90 -20.97 2.24
N ALA A 9 -11.79 -21.69 1.54
CA ALA A 9 -11.51 -22.20 0.21
C ALA A 9 -11.26 -21.07 -0.80
N TYR A 10 -12.04 -19.99 -0.74
CA TYR A 10 -11.87 -18.80 -1.57
C TYR A 10 -10.50 -18.15 -1.34
N HIS A 11 -10.12 -17.88 -0.10
CA HIS A 11 -8.82 -17.26 0.23
C HIS A 11 -7.64 -18.12 -0.22
N ALA A 12 -7.71 -19.44 -0.02
CA ALA A 12 -6.67 -20.36 -0.48
C ALA A 12 -6.56 -20.36 -2.02
N ALA A 13 -7.70 -20.37 -2.73
CA ALA A 13 -7.73 -20.31 -4.18
C ALA A 13 -7.21 -18.97 -4.71
N ALA A 14 -7.65 -17.85 -4.14
CA ALA A 14 -7.22 -16.50 -4.49
C ALA A 14 -5.71 -16.31 -4.25
N GLY A 15 -5.20 -16.75 -3.09
CA GLY A 15 -3.78 -16.69 -2.77
C GLY A 15 -2.92 -17.52 -3.73
N LYS A 16 -3.38 -18.70 -4.16
CA LYS A 16 -2.71 -19.49 -5.21
C LYS A 16 -2.82 -18.81 -6.58
N ALA A 17 -3.97 -18.24 -6.89
CA ALA A 17 -4.23 -17.59 -8.17
C ALA A 17 -3.29 -16.41 -8.39
N ALA A 18 -3.04 -15.57 -7.37
CA ALA A 18 -2.17 -14.40 -7.46
C ALA A 18 -0.75 -14.68 -7.99
N TRP A 19 -0.24 -15.91 -7.81
CA TRP A 19 1.07 -16.33 -8.34
C TRP A 19 1.03 -16.78 -9.81
N ASN A 20 -0.16 -17.00 -10.37
CA ASN A 20 -0.33 -17.41 -11.77
C ASN A 20 -0.40 -16.19 -12.68
N VAL A 21 0.77 -15.73 -13.11
CA VAL A 21 0.93 -14.57 -13.99
C VAL A 21 1.05 -15.04 -15.45
N PRO A 22 0.21 -14.56 -16.38
CA PRO A 22 0.26 -14.94 -17.79
C PRO A 22 1.61 -14.60 -18.41
N ASP A 23 2.01 -15.38 -19.40
CA ASP A 23 3.24 -15.23 -20.20
C ASP A 23 4.56 -15.41 -19.42
N ILE A 24 4.51 -15.79 -18.14
CA ILE A 24 5.71 -15.98 -17.33
C ILE A 24 6.36 -17.36 -17.50
N ASP A 25 5.56 -18.36 -17.90
CA ASP A 25 6.05 -19.70 -18.21
C ASP A 25 6.93 -19.71 -19.47
N THR A 26 6.70 -18.75 -20.37
CA THR A 26 7.50 -18.52 -21.58
C THR A 26 8.63 -17.50 -21.37
N ALA A 27 8.79 -16.96 -20.16
CA ALA A 27 9.81 -15.97 -19.87
C ALA A 27 11.21 -16.53 -20.13
N PRO A 28 12.17 -15.70 -20.57
CA PRO A 28 13.58 -16.09 -20.59
C PRO A 28 14.07 -16.55 -19.20
N PRO A 29 15.26 -17.18 -19.11
CA PRO A 29 15.83 -17.60 -17.84
C PRO A 29 15.87 -16.47 -16.82
N ARG A 30 15.49 -16.76 -15.57
CA ARG A 30 15.53 -15.78 -14.47
C ARG A 30 16.97 -15.32 -14.24
N ARG A 31 17.11 -14.08 -13.79
CA ARG A 31 18.41 -13.50 -13.47
C ARG A 31 18.84 -13.98 -12.08
N PRO A 32 20.09 -14.43 -11.90
CA PRO A 32 20.58 -14.82 -10.58
C PRO A 32 20.70 -13.59 -9.68
N ILE A 33 20.08 -13.62 -8.50
CA ILE A 33 20.18 -12.56 -7.50
C ILE A 33 20.96 -13.08 -6.30
N LYS A 34 22.03 -12.39 -5.92
CA LYS A 34 22.86 -12.69 -4.74
C LYS A 34 23.05 -11.47 -3.85
N THR A 35 23.26 -10.31 -4.46
CA THR A 35 23.50 -9.05 -3.74
C THR A 35 22.40 -8.03 -4.04
N ILE A 36 21.86 -7.44 -2.98
CA ILE A 36 20.77 -6.47 -3.03
C ILE A 36 21.31 -5.09 -2.62
N GLY A 37 21.09 -4.09 -3.47
CA GLY A 37 21.29 -2.68 -3.12
C GLY A 37 20.00 -2.06 -2.57
N ILE A 38 20.07 -1.29 -1.50
CA ILE A 38 18.95 -0.53 -0.93
C ILE A 38 19.36 0.95 -0.86
N ILE A 39 18.56 1.84 -1.44
CA ILE A 39 18.81 3.28 -1.40
C ILE A 39 17.89 3.93 -0.38
N GLY A 40 18.48 4.50 0.68
CA GLY A 40 17.82 5.11 1.82
C GLY A 40 17.83 4.19 3.04
N ALA A 41 18.39 4.65 4.16
CA ALA A 41 18.46 3.89 5.43
C ALA A 41 17.29 4.21 6.39
N GLY A 42 16.26 4.92 5.91
CA GLY A 42 15.05 5.25 6.67
C GLY A 42 14.16 4.03 6.99
N THR A 43 12.96 4.30 7.51
CA THR A 43 12.01 3.25 7.95
C THR A 43 11.73 2.20 6.86
N MET A 44 11.47 2.64 5.63
CA MET A 44 11.18 1.73 4.52
C MET A 44 12.42 0.95 4.09
N GLY A 45 13.52 1.61 3.74
CA GLY A 45 14.74 0.91 3.31
C GLY A 45 15.29 -0.05 4.37
N GLY A 46 15.31 0.36 5.64
CA GLY A 46 15.64 -0.51 6.76
C GLY A 46 14.70 -1.74 6.84
N GLY A 47 13.39 -1.54 6.79
CA GLY A 47 12.42 -2.65 6.81
C GLY A 47 12.50 -3.57 5.58
N ILE A 48 12.70 -3.02 4.39
CA ILE A 48 12.86 -3.77 3.12
C ILE A 48 14.10 -4.65 3.22
N SER A 49 15.25 -4.04 3.57
CA SER A 49 16.53 -4.72 3.69
C SER A 49 16.48 -5.95 4.61
N MET A 50 15.69 -5.88 5.69
CA MET A 50 15.55 -6.97 6.65
C MET A 50 14.96 -8.24 6.04
N ASN A 51 14.08 -8.12 5.04
CA ASN A 51 13.51 -9.28 4.35
C ASN A 51 14.60 -10.06 3.62
N PHE A 52 15.48 -9.35 2.92
CA PHE A 52 16.59 -9.92 2.15
C PHE A 52 17.68 -10.52 3.06
N ALA A 53 18.15 -9.77 4.06
CA ALA A 53 19.17 -10.27 4.97
C ALA A 53 18.67 -11.50 5.77
N THR A 54 17.38 -11.55 6.13
CA THR A 54 16.78 -12.73 6.77
C THR A 54 16.70 -13.94 5.83
N ALA A 55 16.46 -13.73 4.54
CA ALA A 55 16.45 -14.79 3.54
C ALA A 55 17.86 -15.25 3.11
N GLY A 56 18.92 -14.57 3.58
CA GLY A 56 20.30 -14.97 3.36
C GLY A 56 21.03 -14.24 2.23
N TYR A 57 20.45 -13.16 1.71
CA TYR A 57 21.08 -12.29 0.72
C TYR A 57 22.09 -11.35 1.36
N ASP A 58 23.13 -11.00 0.60
CA ASP A 58 24.05 -9.93 0.98
C ASP A 58 23.41 -8.58 0.61
N VAL A 59 23.49 -7.61 1.51
CA VAL A 59 22.76 -6.34 1.39
C VAL A 59 23.72 -5.17 1.50
N LYS A 60 23.78 -4.35 0.45
CA LYS A 60 24.40 -3.03 0.49
C LYS A 60 23.34 -1.98 0.72
N ILE A 61 23.45 -1.18 1.78
CA ILE A 61 22.50 -0.10 2.08
C ILE A 61 23.19 1.25 2.04
N VAL A 62 22.68 2.15 1.20
CA VAL A 62 23.24 3.49 0.97
C VAL A 62 22.39 4.55 1.65
N ASP A 63 23.04 5.48 2.33
CA ASP A 63 22.47 6.78 2.68
C ASP A 63 23.50 7.89 2.42
N THR A 64 23.04 9.13 2.29
CA THR A 64 23.91 10.26 1.95
C THR A 64 24.72 10.79 3.13
N GLN A 65 24.34 10.45 4.36
CA GLN A 65 24.98 10.91 5.59
C GLN A 65 25.28 9.71 6.50
N GLN A 66 26.51 9.65 7.04
CA GLN A 66 26.93 8.56 7.93
C GLN A 66 26.00 8.44 9.15
N GLU A 67 25.58 9.57 9.72
CA GLU A 67 24.70 9.54 10.89
C GLU A 67 23.30 8.98 10.55
N ALA A 68 22.82 9.18 9.33
CA ALA A 68 21.54 8.61 8.89
C ALA A 68 21.66 7.09 8.67
N LEU A 69 22.74 6.65 8.03
CA LEU A 69 23.08 5.25 7.84
C LEU A 69 23.22 4.50 9.17
N ASP A 70 24.01 5.05 10.11
CA ASP A 70 24.22 4.45 11.43
C ASP A 70 22.92 4.33 12.22
N ARG A 71 22.08 5.37 12.18
CA ARG A 71 20.74 5.34 12.80
C ARG A 71 19.87 4.25 12.17
N GLY A 72 19.83 4.16 10.84
CA GLY A 72 19.07 3.14 10.13
C GLY A 72 19.48 1.72 10.50
N LEU A 73 20.79 1.43 10.45
CA LEU A 73 21.35 0.12 10.83
C LEU A 73 21.12 -0.21 12.32
N SER A 74 21.19 0.79 13.20
CA SER A 74 20.86 0.62 14.62
C SER A 74 19.38 0.25 14.84
N VAL A 75 18.47 0.85 14.08
CA VAL A 75 17.03 0.51 14.09
C VAL A 75 16.81 -0.91 13.57
N VAL A 76 17.47 -1.30 12.47
CA VAL A 76 17.45 -2.68 11.94
C VAL A 76 17.90 -3.68 13.01
N ARG A 77 19.05 -3.46 13.65
CA ARG A 77 19.56 -4.32 14.72
C ARG A 77 18.57 -4.43 15.88
N SER A 78 18.00 -3.30 16.29
CA SER A 78 17.00 -3.23 17.37
C SER A 78 15.70 -3.97 17.03
N ASN A 79 15.28 -3.99 15.76
CA ASN A 79 14.15 -4.80 15.30
C ASN A 79 14.46 -6.31 15.37
N TYR A 80 15.66 -6.73 14.95
CA TYR A 80 16.10 -8.12 15.10
C TYR A 80 16.19 -8.53 16.56
N GLN A 81 16.82 -7.71 17.40
CA GLN A 81 16.95 -7.96 18.83
C GLN A 81 15.59 -8.18 19.49
N ARG A 82 14.62 -7.28 19.26
CA ARG A 82 13.25 -7.43 19.78
C ARG A 82 12.56 -8.73 19.32
N SER A 83 12.87 -9.20 18.12
CA SER A 83 12.31 -10.46 17.61
C SER A 83 12.97 -11.68 18.28
N ALA A 84 14.29 -11.64 18.49
CA ALA A 84 15.04 -12.66 19.22
C ALA A 84 14.63 -12.74 20.69
N ASP A 85 14.45 -11.60 21.35
CA ASP A 85 13.99 -11.51 22.75
C ASP A 85 12.59 -12.09 22.95
N ARG A 86 11.75 -12.03 21.90
CA ARG A 86 10.42 -12.66 21.84
C ARG A 86 10.46 -14.12 21.41
N GLY A 87 11.65 -14.72 21.28
CA GLY A 87 11.83 -16.12 20.92
C GLY A 87 11.47 -16.46 19.48
N ARG A 88 11.42 -15.47 18.55
CA ARG A 88 11.15 -15.75 17.13
C ARG A 88 12.29 -16.51 16.45
N PHE A 89 13.52 -16.32 16.93
CA PHE A 89 14.74 -17.01 16.50
C PHE A 89 15.85 -16.86 17.56
N PRO A 90 16.94 -17.65 17.53
CA PRO A 90 18.03 -17.56 18.49
C PRO A 90 18.75 -16.21 18.50
N GLN A 91 19.29 -15.80 19.65
CA GLN A 91 20.03 -14.52 19.80
C GLN A 91 21.21 -14.37 18.82
N SER A 92 21.90 -15.47 18.49
CA SER A 92 23.01 -15.48 17.53
C SER A 92 22.60 -15.07 16.11
N GLU A 93 21.32 -15.24 15.73
CA GLU A 93 20.83 -14.84 14.41
C GLU A 93 20.84 -13.33 14.20
N VAL A 94 20.83 -12.53 15.28
CA VAL A 94 20.94 -11.07 15.16
C VAL A 94 22.24 -10.71 14.48
N ASP A 95 23.37 -11.20 15.00
CA ASP A 95 24.69 -10.89 14.44
C ASP A 95 24.91 -11.55 13.08
N ILE A 96 24.39 -12.77 12.85
CA ILE A 96 24.45 -13.44 11.53
C ILE A 96 23.75 -12.59 10.45
N ARG A 97 22.58 -12.03 10.74
CA ARG A 97 21.84 -11.19 9.79
C ARG A 97 22.49 -9.82 9.62
N MET A 98 22.98 -9.23 10.71
CA MET A 98 23.69 -7.96 10.65
C MET A 98 25.01 -8.06 9.88
N ALA A 99 25.69 -9.22 9.91
CA ALA A 99 26.92 -9.45 9.15
C ALA A 99 26.74 -9.47 7.63
N ARG A 100 25.49 -9.50 7.14
CA ARG A 100 25.15 -9.43 5.71
C ARG A 100 25.05 -7.99 5.20
N TYR A 101 25.05 -7.02 6.10
CA TYR A 101 24.94 -5.62 5.76
C TYR A 101 26.31 -5.04 5.49
N ASP A 102 26.42 -4.38 4.35
CA ASP A 102 27.48 -3.44 4.03
C ASP A 102 26.85 -2.04 3.94
N GLY A 103 27.35 -1.13 4.78
CA GLY A 103 26.86 0.25 4.87
C GLY A 103 27.68 1.15 3.96
N CYS A 104 27.02 1.81 3.02
CA CYS A 104 27.67 2.56 1.95
C CYS A 104 27.21 4.04 1.96
N LEU A 105 28.03 4.94 1.40
CA LEU A 105 27.73 6.39 1.35
C LEU A 105 27.58 6.92 -0.08
N SER A 106 27.83 6.07 -1.08
CA SER A 106 27.82 6.43 -2.49
C SER A 106 26.99 5.42 -3.28
N LEU A 107 26.28 5.90 -4.30
CA LEU A 107 25.51 5.03 -5.17
C LEU A 107 26.42 4.10 -5.97
N GLU A 108 27.65 4.54 -6.30
CA GLU A 108 28.66 3.74 -6.99
C GLU A 108 29.03 2.46 -6.24
N ASP A 109 28.89 2.42 -4.92
CA ASP A 109 29.11 1.22 -4.11
C ASP A 109 28.12 0.09 -4.45
N LEU A 110 27.01 0.42 -5.11
CA LEU A 110 25.97 -0.53 -5.54
C LEU A 110 26.21 -1.11 -6.95
N ALA A 111 27.25 -0.66 -7.68
CA ALA A 111 27.44 -0.97 -9.09
C ALA A 111 27.46 -2.48 -9.43
N ASP A 112 27.87 -3.31 -8.48
CA ASP A 112 27.97 -4.77 -8.60
C ASP A 112 26.73 -5.53 -8.08
N CYS A 113 25.72 -4.86 -7.51
CA CYS A 113 24.48 -5.50 -7.05
C CYS A 113 23.67 -6.07 -8.22
N ASP A 114 22.91 -7.15 -7.96
CA ASP A 114 22.05 -7.80 -8.95
C ASP A 114 20.65 -7.16 -9.04
N LEU A 115 20.15 -6.68 -7.89
CA LEU A 115 18.89 -5.96 -7.75
C LEU A 115 19.13 -4.75 -6.84
N VAL A 116 18.69 -3.57 -7.26
CA VAL A 116 18.66 -2.37 -6.41
C VAL A 116 17.22 -1.92 -6.17
N ILE A 117 16.89 -1.53 -4.94
CA ILE A 117 15.57 -1.03 -4.56
C ILE A 117 15.72 0.39 -4.01
N GLU A 118 15.15 1.35 -4.72
CA GLU A 118 15.06 2.74 -4.29
C GLU A 118 13.91 2.92 -3.29
N ALA A 119 14.21 3.44 -2.10
CA ALA A 119 13.25 3.69 -1.01
C ALA A 119 13.47 5.06 -0.34
N VAL A 120 13.73 6.09 -1.14
CA VAL A 120 13.85 7.49 -0.71
C VAL A 120 12.51 8.23 -0.76
N PHE A 121 12.54 9.53 -0.50
CA PHE A 121 11.35 10.38 -0.50
C PHE A 121 10.55 10.29 -1.80
N GLU A 122 9.23 10.44 -1.66
CA GLU A 122 8.26 10.35 -2.76
C GLU A 122 8.24 11.63 -3.60
N ASP A 123 9.30 11.85 -4.37
CA ASP A 123 9.47 12.98 -5.29
C ASP A 123 9.93 12.50 -6.66
N MET A 124 9.18 12.83 -7.72
CA MET A 124 9.48 12.39 -9.08
C MET A 124 10.84 12.92 -9.56
N GLY A 125 11.18 14.17 -9.22
CA GLY A 125 12.46 14.78 -9.60
C GLY A 125 13.66 14.04 -9.00
N LEU A 126 13.58 13.67 -7.73
CA LEU A 126 14.59 12.90 -7.01
C LEU A 126 14.71 11.48 -7.57
N LYS A 127 13.58 10.78 -7.77
CA LYS A 127 13.60 9.42 -8.31
C LYS A 127 14.17 9.38 -9.72
N ARG A 128 13.80 10.30 -10.61
CA ARG A 128 14.40 10.41 -11.95
C ARG A 128 15.92 10.64 -11.89
N LYS A 129 16.42 11.48 -10.97
CA LYS A 129 17.86 11.68 -10.78
C LYS A 129 18.55 10.39 -10.34
N ILE A 130 17.98 9.69 -9.36
CA ILE A 130 18.52 8.42 -8.87
C ILE A 130 18.55 7.37 -10.00
N PHE A 131 17.47 7.20 -10.75
CA PHE A 131 17.40 6.22 -11.83
C PHE A 131 18.31 6.55 -13.02
N THR A 132 18.52 7.84 -13.32
CA THR A 132 19.54 8.26 -14.30
C THR A 132 20.94 7.84 -13.85
N GLU A 133 21.24 8.00 -12.56
CA GLU A 133 22.54 7.63 -12.00
C GLU A 133 22.73 6.11 -11.94
N LEU A 134 21.68 5.37 -11.53
CA LEU A 134 21.67 3.91 -11.55
C LEU A 134 21.89 3.36 -12.97
N ASP A 135 21.28 3.96 -13.99
CA ASP A 135 21.49 3.56 -15.38
C ASP A 135 22.96 3.72 -15.82
N ARG A 136 23.69 4.68 -15.25
CA ARG A 136 25.10 4.91 -15.55
C ARG A 136 26.02 3.91 -14.84
N ILE A 137 25.75 3.60 -13.57
CA ILE A 137 26.71 2.90 -12.69
C ILE A 137 26.45 1.39 -12.59
N MET A 138 25.19 0.97 -12.70
CA MET A 138 24.81 -0.42 -12.44
C MET A 138 25.25 -1.33 -13.58
N LYS A 139 25.82 -2.49 -13.23
CA LYS A 139 26.24 -3.50 -14.19
C LYS A 139 25.11 -3.90 -15.17
N PRO A 140 25.43 -4.27 -16.41
CA PRO A 140 24.42 -4.79 -17.35
C PRO A 140 23.65 -5.98 -16.76
N GLY A 141 22.33 -5.97 -16.93
CA GLY A 141 21.44 -7.02 -16.43
C GLY A 141 21.00 -6.85 -14.96
N ALA A 142 21.51 -5.87 -14.22
CA ALA A 142 20.97 -5.55 -12.90
C ALA A 142 19.52 -5.05 -13.00
N ILE A 143 18.66 -5.47 -12.05
CA ILE A 143 17.27 -5.02 -11.97
C ILE A 143 17.21 -3.73 -11.15
N LEU A 144 16.50 -2.72 -11.67
CA LEU A 144 16.32 -1.41 -11.04
C LEU A 144 14.89 -1.29 -10.52
N ALA A 145 14.68 -1.43 -9.22
CA ALA A 145 13.36 -1.36 -8.61
C ALA A 145 13.14 -0.06 -7.83
N THR A 146 11.90 0.45 -7.85
CA THR A 146 11.47 1.54 -6.96
C THR A 146 10.37 1.05 -6.00
N ASN A 147 10.41 1.52 -4.75
CA ASN A 147 9.39 1.31 -3.74
C ASN A 147 8.32 2.43 -3.73
N THR A 148 8.26 3.29 -4.75
CA THR A 148 7.20 4.31 -4.87
C THR A 148 5.82 3.71 -4.65
N SER A 149 4.93 4.45 -3.99
CA SER A 149 3.59 4.01 -3.61
C SER A 149 2.49 4.59 -4.52
N ALA A 150 2.81 5.60 -5.32
CA ALA A 150 1.85 6.24 -6.21
C ALA A 150 2.44 6.91 -7.48
N LEU A 151 3.75 7.08 -7.61
CA LEU A 151 4.33 7.75 -8.78
C LEU A 151 4.31 6.86 -10.03
N ASP A 152 4.28 7.51 -11.19
CA ASP A 152 4.32 6.84 -12.49
C ASP A 152 5.70 6.20 -12.73
N ILE A 153 5.75 4.87 -12.68
CA ILE A 153 6.98 4.09 -12.87
C ILE A 153 7.47 4.14 -14.31
N ASP A 154 6.58 4.32 -15.29
CA ASP A 154 7.01 4.48 -16.69
C ASP A 154 7.77 5.80 -16.87
N GLU A 155 7.37 6.86 -16.15
CA GLU A 155 8.13 8.13 -16.14
C GLU A 155 9.53 7.94 -15.53
N ILE A 156 9.64 7.14 -14.46
CA ILE A 156 10.93 6.77 -13.85
C ILE A 156 11.76 5.91 -14.81
N ALA A 157 11.14 4.95 -15.50
CA ALA A 157 11.83 4.10 -16.46
C ALA A 157 12.33 4.87 -17.69
N SER A 158 11.59 5.91 -18.11
CA SER A 158 11.87 6.72 -19.31
C SER A 158 13.21 7.47 -19.30
N VAL A 159 13.79 7.70 -18.11
CA VAL A 159 15.11 8.35 -17.99
C VAL A 159 16.28 7.37 -18.06
N THR A 160 16.00 6.07 -18.18
CA THR A 160 17.02 5.03 -18.31
C THR A 160 17.14 4.57 -19.76
N SER A 161 18.33 4.14 -20.17
CA SER A 161 18.56 3.45 -21.45
C SER A 161 18.15 1.97 -21.42
N ARG A 162 17.68 1.48 -20.26
CA ARG A 162 17.29 0.08 -20.01
C ARG A 162 15.92 -0.03 -19.33
N PRO A 163 14.84 0.59 -19.86
CA PRO A 163 13.53 0.58 -19.20
C PRO A 163 12.98 -0.83 -18.99
N GLN A 164 13.44 -1.82 -19.76
CA GLN A 164 13.12 -3.22 -19.57
C GLN A 164 13.64 -3.85 -18.27
N ASP A 165 14.64 -3.24 -17.65
CA ASP A 165 15.23 -3.64 -16.37
C ASP A 165 14.59 -2.91 -15.18
N VAL A 166 13.63 -2.00 -15.42
CA VAL A 166 12.97 -1.20 -14.39
C VAL A 166 11.63 -1.83 -13.98
N ILE A 167 11.35 -1.85 -12.67
CA ILE A 167 10.12 -2.41 -12.10
C ILE A 167 9.71 -1.70 -10.80
N GLY A 168 8.44 -1.77 -10.40
CA GLY A 168 8.03 -1.39 -9.05
C GLY A 168 8.00 -2.59 -8.10
N LEU A 169 8.59 -2.42 -6.92
CA LEU A 169 8.47 -3.34 -5.79
C LEU A 169 7.92 -2.57 -4.61
N HIS A 170 6.60 -2.39 -4.57
CA HIS A 170 5.92 -1.60 -3.55
C HIS A 170 5.68 -2.45 -2.29
N PHE A 171 6.56 -2.25 -1.31
CA PHE A 171 6.46 -2.85 0.02
C PHE A 171 5.54 -2.02 0.92
N PHE A 172 4.86 -2.72 1.82
CA PHE A 172 3.90 -2.13 2.75
C PHE A 172 4.53 -1.89 4.12
N SER A 173 4.37 -0.69 4.68
CA SER A 173 4.93 -0.37 6.00
C SER A 173 4.14 -1.04 7.14
N PRO A 174 4.81 -1.62 8.16
CA PRO A 174 6.25 -1.87 8.24
C PRO A 174 6.73 -3.00 7.31
N ALA A 175 7.69 -2.72 6.43
CA ALA A 175 8.08 -3.61 5.32
C ALA A 175 8.65 -4.97 5.74
N ASN A 176 9.20 -5.08 6.95
CA ASN A 176 9.69 -6.34 7.53
C ASN A 176 8.59 -7.19 8.17
N VAL A 177 7.37 -6.66 8.32
CA VAL A 177 6.24 -7.33 8.97
C VAL A 177 5.14 -7.64 7.95
N MET A 178 4.74 -6.65 7.16
CA MET A 178 3.65 -6.79 6.20
C MET A 178 4.02 -7.82 5.12
N LYS A 179 3.04 -8.64 4.75
CA LYS A 179 3.25 -9.75 3.80
C LYS A 179 3.06 -9.34 2.36
N LEU A 180 2.17 -8.38 2.08
CA LEU A 180 1.92 -7.94 0.72
C LEU A 180 3.16 -7.28 0.09
N LEU A 181 3.38 -7.60 -1.18
CA LEU A 181 4.24 -6.88 -2.11
C LEU A 181 3.46 -6.68 -3.41
N GLU A 182 3.17 -5.43 -3.77
CA GLU A 182 2.68 -5.13 -5.12
C GLU A 182 3.90 -5.07 -6.07
N ILE A 183 3.95 -5.99 -7.02
CA ILE A 183 4.95 -5.98 -8.09
C ILE A 183 4.33 -5.20 -9.25
N VAL A 184 4.75 -3.96 -9.42
CA VAL A 184 4.17 -3.04 -10.40
C VAL A 184 4.92 -3.21 -11.72
N ARG A 185 4.27 -3.82 -12.70
CA ARG A 185 4.84 -4.08 -14.02
C ARG A 185 4.70 -2.81 -14.88
N ALA A 186 5.84 -2.16 -15.15
CA ALA A 186 5.92 -1.03 -16.06
C ALA A 186 5.76 -1.47 -17.51
N GLU A 187 5.50 -0.51 -18.41
CA GLU A 187 5.20 -0.74 -19.83
C GLU A 187 6.24 -1.64 -20.50
N HIS A 188 7.52 -1.36 -20.24
CA HIS A 188 8.64 -2.04 -20.87
C HIS A 188 9.27 -3.15 -20.03
N THR A 189 8.85 -3.36 -18.77
CA THR A 189 9.45 -4.37 -17.87
C THR A 189 9.50 -5.74 -18.55
N ALA A 190 10.70 -6.31 -18.68
CA ALA A 190 10.89 -7.58 -19.34
C ALA A 190 10.30 -8.75 -18.53
N GLN A 191 9.93 -9.82 -19.24
CA GLN A 191 9.34 -11.02 -18.62
C GLN A 191 10.30 -11.72 -17.65
N ASP A 192 11.61 -11.75 -17.96
CA ASP A 192 12.63 -12.34 -17.08
C ASP A 192 12.81 -11.53 -15.79
N VAL A 193 12.70 -10.20 -15.85
CA VAL A 193 12.72 -9.31 -14.68
C VAL A 193 11.53 -9.58 -13.78
N LEU A 194 10.32 -9.62 -14.34
CA LEU A 194 9.10 -9.94 -13.59
C LEU A 194 9.19 -11.32 -12.93
N ALA A 195 9.61 -12.34 -13.68
CA ALA A 195 9.80 -13.69 -13.18
C ALA A 195 10.83 -13.75 -12.04
N THR A 196 11.95 -13.06 -12.21
CA THR A 196 12.99 -12.96 -11.17
C THR A 196 12.43 -12.30 -9.90
N CYS A 197 11.65 -11.23 -10.02
CA CYS A 197 11.06 -10.53 -8.88
C CYS A 197 9.99 -11.36 -8.15
N LEU A 198 9.23 -12.21 -8.85
CA LEU A 198 8.31 -13.16 -8.22
C LEU A 198 9.06 -14.23 -7.42
N ASP A 199 10.12 -14.81 -7.99
CA ASP A 199 10.95 -15.81 -7.29
C ASP A 199 11.59 -15.18 -6.04
N VAL A 200 12.14 -13.97 -6.16
CA VAL A 200 12.66 -13.19 -5.04
C VAL A 200 11.59 -12.94 -3.98
N ALA A 201 10.39 -12.52 -4.36
CA ALA A 201 9.29 -12.27 -3.43
C ALA A 201 8.90 -13.53 -2.63
N LEU A 202 8.89 -14.68 -3.30
CA LEU A 202 8.62 -15.98 -2.67
C LEU A 202 9.71 -16.32 -1.64
N GLU A 203 10.99 -16.16 -2.00
CA GLU A 203 12.13 -16.45 -1.13
C GLU A 203 12.15 -15.56 0.13
N ILE A 204 11.79 -14.29 0.00
CA ILE A 204 11.69 -13.37 1.13
C ILE A 204 10.34 -13.46 1.87
N ASN A 205 9.54 -14.49 1.56
CA ASN A 205 8.26 -14.81 2.21
C ASN A 205 7.26 -13.64 2.17
N LYS A 206 7.17 -12.98 1.01
CA LYS A 206 6.11 -12.03 0.64
C LYS A 206 5.01 -12.73 -0.15
N ILE A 207 3.85 -12.10 -0.16
CA ILE A 207 2.72 -12.44 -1.00
C ILE A 207 2.73 -11.42 -2.13
N ALA A 208 3.19 -11.84 -3.31
CA ALA A 208 3.28 -10.99 -4.46
C ALA A 208 1.95 -10.91 -5.20
N VAL A 209 1.56 -9.71 -5.60
CA VAL A 209 0.47 -9.49 -6.56
C VAL A 209 1.01 -8.60 -7.68
N VAL A 210 0.88 -9.04 -8.93
CA VAL A 210 1.30 -8.25 -10.09
C VAL A 210 0.21 -7.27 -10.47
N VAL A 211 0.58 -5.99 -10.54
CA VAL A 211 -0.32 -4.88 -10.84
C VAL A 211 0.26 -3.99 -11.93
N GLY A 212 -0.58 -3.18 -12.57
CA GLY A 212 -0.17 -2.24 -13.60
C GLY A 212 0.15 -0.86 -13.03
N VAL A 213 0.84 -0.05 -13.82
CA VAL A 213 1.09 1.35 -13.48
C VAL A 213 -0.22 2.15 -13.58
N CYS A 214 -0.66 2.66 -12.44
CA CYS A 214 -1.71 3.67 -12.28
C CYS A 214 -1.54 4.36 -10.90
N PRO A 215 -2.10 5.57 -10.69
CA PRO A 215 -1.96 6.28 -9.42
C PRO A 215 -2.44 5.44 -8.23
N GLY A 216 -1.53 5.13 -7.30
CA GLY A 216 -1.81 4.32 -6.12
C GLY A 216 -1.97 2.82 -6.38
N PHE A 217 -1.62 2.34 -7.59
CA PHE A 217 -1.72 0.94 -8.02
C PHE A 217 -3.12 0.34 -7.74
N VAL A 218 -3.21 -0.78 -7.00
CA VAL A 218 -4.50 -1.36 -6.63
C VAL A 218 -4.88 -0.91 -5.23
N GLY A 219 -3.99 -1.16 -4.26
CA GLY A 219 -4.29 -0.96 -2.86
C GLY A 219 -4.59 0.50 -2.49
N ASN A 220 -3.64 1.40 -2.76
CA ASN A 220 -3.73 2.79 -2.32
C ASN A 220 -4.82 3.52 -3.10
N ARG A 221 -4.94 3.23 -4.40
CA ARG A 221 -6.01 3.76 -5.26
C ARG A 221 -7.40 3.54 -4.67
N MET A 222 -7.68 2.32 -4.21
CA MET A 222 -8.94 1.99 -3.54
C MET A 222 -9.04 2.63 -2.14
N LEU A 223 -7.93 2.66 -1.38
CA LEU A 223 -7.90 3.26 -0.04
C LEU A 223 -8.27 4.74 -0.07
N PHE A 224 -7.79 5.48 -1.08
CA PHE A 224 -8.07 6.90 -1.25
C PHE A 224 -9.57 7.16 -1.41
N LYS A 225 -10.31 6.30 -2.13
CA LYS A 225 -11.76 6.44 -2.28
C LYS A 225 -12.51 6.29 -0.95
N ARG A 226 -12.07 5.36 -0.08
CA ARG A 226 -12.61 5.25 1.29
C ARG A 226 -12.29 6.48 2.12
N GLN A 227 -11.04 6.95 2.08
CA GLN A 227 -10.59 8.09 2.87
C GLN A 227 -11.31 9.38 2.47
N ASP A 228 -11.50 9.61 1.18
CA ASP A 228 -12.22 10.78 0.68
C ASP A 228 -13.70 10.76 1.13
N GLN A 229 -14.39 9.61 1.04
CA GLN A 229 -15.77 9.51 1.55
C GLN A 229 -15.85 9.63 3.08
N ALA A 230 -14.91 9.04 3.82
CA ALA A 230 -14.82 9.22 5.27
C ALA A 230 -14.67 10.71 5.64
N MET A 231 -13.85 11.46 4.90
CA MET A 231 -13.70 12.90 5.10
C MET A 231 -14.99 13.65 4.71
N LYS A 232 -15.62 13.30 3.58
CA LYS A 232 -16.90 13.91 3.17
C LYS A 232 -18.02 13.71 4.18
N LEU A 233 -18.04 12.57 4.89
CA LEU A 233 -18.95 12.36 6.01
C LEU A 233 -18.68 13.35 7.16
N VAL A 234 -17.40 13.62 7.46
CA VAL A 234 -17.01 14.65 8.43
C VAL A 234 -17.46 16.04 8.01
N TYR A 235 -17.32 16.39 6.73
CA TYR A 235 -17.86 17.65 6.20
C TYR A 235 -19.39 17.72 6.18
N ARG A 236 -20.09 16.60 6.39
CA ARG A 236 -21.56 16.52 6.55
C ARG A 236 -21.99 16.45 8.02
N GLY A 237 -21.06 16.62 8.95
CA GLY A 237 -21.34 16.63 10.39
C GLY A 237 -21.29 15.27 11.09
N VAL A 238 -20.88 14.19 10.41
CA VAL A 238 -20.64 12.88 11.04
C VAL A 238 -19.26 12.89 11.70
N MET A 239 -19.14 12.52 12.97
CA MET A 239 -17.86 12.71 13.66
C MET A 239 -16.83 11.60 13.31
N PRO A 240 -15.51 11.89 13.41
CA PRO A 240 -14.46 10.90 13.12
C PRO A 240 -14.61 9.57 13.88
N TRP A 241 -15.05 9.64 15.13
CA TRP A 241 -15.28 8.45 15.97
C TRP A 241 -16.50 7.63 15.56
N ASP A 242 -17.51 8.23 14.96
CA ASP A 242 -18.66 7.50 14.44
C ASP A 242 -18.26 6.74 13.16
N VAL A 243 -17.46 7.36 12.30
CA VAL A 243 -16.91 6.73 11.09
C VAL A 243 -16.00 5.56 11.46
N ASP A 244 -15.06 5.78 12.38
CA ASP A 244 -14.16 4.72 12.82
C ASP A 244 -14.93 3.61 13.56
N ALA A 245 -15.93 3.93 14.39
CA ALA A 245 -16.74 2.92 15.06
C ALA A 245 -17.48 2.00 14.07
N ALA A 246 -18.04 2.57 13.00
CA ALA A 246 -18.70 1.79 11.95
C ALA A 246 -17.73 0.88 11.20
N LEU A 247 -16.55 1.40 10.81
CA LEU A 247 -15.54 0.60 10.11
C LEU A 247 -14.85 -0.43 11.01
N ASN A 248 -14.72 -0.16 12.30
CA ASN A 248 -14.27 -1.14 13.29
C ASN A 248 -15.31 -2.25 13.50
N ALA A 249 -16.59 -1.90 13.58
CA ALA A 249 -17.70 -2.86 13.66
C ALA A 249 -17.80 -3.72 12.38
N PHE A 250 -17.47 -3.14 11.22
CA PHE A 250 -17.34 -3.88 9.96
C PHE A 250 -16.24 -4.95 10.02
N GLY A 251 -15.18 -4.70 10.79
CA GLY A 251 -14.11 -5.65 11.10
C GLY A 251 -12.69 -5.11 10.88
N PHE A 252 -12.50 -3.85 10.48
CA PHE A 252 -11.16 -3.27 10.42
C PHE A 252 -10.60 -3.12 11.84
N LYS A 253 -9.29 -3.32 11.99
CA LYS A 253 -8.64 -3.16 13.30
C LYS A 253 -8.65 -1.71 13.80
N MET A 254 -8.54 -0.76 12.87
CA MET A 254 -8.57 0.68 13.12
C MET A 254 -9.26 1.37 11.95
N GLY A 255 -10.13 2.33 12.27
CA GLY A 255 -10.73 3.21 11.29
C GLY A 255 -9.73 4.23 10.71
N PRO A 256 -10.12 4.96 9.65
CA PRO A 256 -9.25 5.91 8.96
C PRO A 256 -8.67 7.00 9.88
N PHE A 257 -9.43 7.51 10.85
CA PHE A 257 -8.96 8.62 11.69
C PHE A 257 -8.03 8.14 12.82
N GLN A 258 -8.35 7.00 13.43
CA GLN A 258 -7.43 6.27 14.32
C GLN A 258 -6.11 5.93 13.63
N MET A 259 -6.17 5.48 12.37
CA MET A 259 -4.98 5.18 11.57
C MET A 259 -4.16 6.45 11.28
N ALA A 260 -4.82 7.56 10.94
CA ALA A 260 -4.16 8.84 10.71
C ALA A 260 -3.42 9.34 11.98
N ASP A 261 -4.06 9.24 13.15
CA ASP A 261 -3.44 9.61 14.43
C ASP A 261 -2.29 8.68 14.84
N LEU A 262 -2.38 7.38 14.51
CA LEU A 262 -1.30 6.43 14.75
C LEU A 262 -0.07 6.74 13.88
N ALA A 263 -0.29 7.05 12.61
CA ALA A 263 0.78 7.44 11.70
C ALA A 263 1.40 8.78 12.14
N GLY A 264 0.55 9.74 12.48
CA GLY A 264 0.91 11.10 12.85
C GLY A 264 0.42 12.09 11.79
N LEU A 265 -0.39 13.06 12.23
CA LEU A 265 -1.05 14.01 11.33
C LEU A 265 -0.05 14.99 10.66
N ASP A 266 1.13 15.12 11.23
CA ASP A 266 2.19 16.00 10.75
C ASP A 266 3.14 15.35 9.71
N ILE A 267 2.90 14.09 9.33
CA ILE A 267 3.68 13.47 8.24
C ILE A 267 3.41 14.24 6.94
N GLY A 268 4.48 14.78 6.37
CA GLY A 268 4.39 15.59 5.14
C GLY A 268 3.80 16.98 5.35
N TRP A 269 3.60 17.40 6.60
CA TRP A 269 3.06 18.71 6.96
C TRP A 269 4.12 19.55 7.68
N SER A 270 4.03 20.87 7.52
CA SER A 270 4.89 21.82 8.21
C SER A 270 4.06 22.99 8.73
N LYS A 271 4.51 23.62 9.82
CA LYS A 271 3.82 24.78 10.40
C LYS A 271 3.59 25.89 9.37
N GLY A 272 2.36 26.39 9.30
CA GLY A 272 1.86 27.36 8.33
C GLY A 272 1.38 26.76 7.01
N ALA A 273 1.40 25.43 6.85
CA ALA A 273 0.92 24.81 5.63
C ALA A 273 -0.60 24.99 5.48
N THR A 274 -1.04 25.24 4.25
CA THR A 274 -2.44 25.27 3.85
C THR A 274 -2.63 24.20 2.79
N THR A 275 -3.22 23.09 3.20
CA THR A 275 -3.40 21.88 2.40
C THR A 275 -4.86 21.72 1.98
N ASP A 276 -5.15 20.65 1.26
CA ASP A 276 -6.51 20.22 0.91
C ASP A 276 -7.29 19.64 2.11
N ASN A 277 -6.65 19.48 3.27
CA ASN A 277 -7.28 19.02 4.50
C ASN A 277 -7.13 20.07 5.63
N PRO A 278 -7.96 21.13 5.63
CA PRO A 278 -7.89 22.21 6.62
C PRO A 278 -8.15 21.72 8.07
N ILE A 279 -8.90 20.63 8.25
CA ILE A 279 -9.12 20.03 9.58
C ILE A 279 -7.79 19.50 10.12
N ARG A 280 -7.03 18.74 9.32
CA ARG A 280 -5.69 18.27 9.69
C ARG A 280 -4.75 19.45 9.95
N ASP A 281 -4.79 20.48 9.12
CA ASP A 281 -3.93 21.65 9.29
C ASP A 281 -4.18 22.35 10.62
N ALA A 282 -5.46 22.59 10.97
CA ALA A 282 -5.84 23.18 12.25
C ALA A 282 -5.43 22.32 13.44
N LEU A 283 -5.60 20.99 13.36
CA LEU A 283 -5.13 20.07 14.39
C LEU A 283 -3.61 20.16 14.57
N CYS A 284 -2.84 20.15 13.47
CA CYS A 284 -1.38 20.22 13.53
C CYS A 284 -0.87 21.57 14.05
N GLU A 285 -1.52 22.68 13.72
CA GLU A 285 -1.21 24.01 14.27
C GLU A 285 -1.37 24.08 15.79
N LEU A 286 -2.33 23.33 16.33
CA LEU A 286 -2.57 23.19 17.77
C LEU A 286 -1.73 22.10 18.44
N ASP A 287 -0.72 21.57 17.74
CA ASP A 287 0.14 20.46 18.18
C ASP A 287 -0.62 19.15 18.47
N ARG A 288 -1.82 19.01 17.90
CA ARG A 288 -2.61 17.78 17.93
C ARG A 288 -2.20 16.86 16.78
N ARG A 289 -1.04 16.21 16.90
CA ARG A 289 -0.38 15.41 15.84
C ARG A 289 -0.60 13.90 15.96
N GLY A 290 -1.64 13.46 16.66
CA GLY A 290 -2.01 12.06 16.87
C GLY A 290 -1.48 11.46 18.18
N GLN A 291 -1.25 10.14 18.18
CA GLN A 291 -0.90 9.39 19.41
C GLN A 291 0.40 9.89 20.06
N LYS A 292 1.37 10.35 19.25
CA LYS A 292 2.68 10.78 19.75
C LYS A 292 2.62 12.06 20.59
N THR A 293 1.63 12.91 20.36
CA THR A 293 1.33 14.13 21.14
C THR A 293 0.16 13.92 22.09
N LYS A 294 -0.37 12.68 22.19
CA LYS A 294 -1.58 12.31 22.94
C LYS A 294 -2.86 13.01 22.49
N ALA A 295 -2.85 13.66 21.33
CA ALA A 295 -3.97 14.45 20.82
C ALA A 295 -3.87 14.54 19.30
N GLY A 296 -4.96 14.31 18.59
CA GLY A 296 -5.15 14.37 17.14
C GLY A 296 -6.64 14.51 16.83
N TYR A 297 -7.18 13.68 15.94
CA TYR A 297 -8.63 13.52 15.80
C TYR A 297 -9.28 13.02 17.10
N TYR A 298 -8.52 12.29 17.92
CA TYR A 298 -8.89 11.86 19.26
C TYR A 298 -8.00 12.49 20.31
N ASP A 299 -8.46 12.50 21.56
CA ASP A 299 -7.58 12.59 22.72
C ASP A 299 -7.14 11.18 23.13
N TYR A 300 -5.91 11.03 23.65
CA TYR A 300 -5.37 9.72 24.02
C TYR A 300 -5.01 9.67 25.51
N ASP A 301 -5.50 8.63 26.17
CA ASP A 301 -5.17 8.37 27.58
C ASP A 301 -3.73 7.82 27.76
N GLU A 302 -3.35 7.52 29.00
CA GLU A 302 -2.02 6.94 29.31
C GLU A 302 -1.77 5.59 28.63
N ASN A 303 -2.83 4.85 28.31
CA ASN A 303 -2.78 3.57 27.61
C ASN A 303 -2.83 3.71 26.08
N ARG A 304 -2.87 4.94 25.57
CA ARG A 304 -3.08 5.27 24.14
C ARG A 304 -4.43 4.79 23.60
N SER A 305 -5.44 4.72 24.46
CA SER A 305 -6.83 4.50 24.04
C SER A 305 -7.40 5.79 23.45
N PRO A 306 -8.05 5.74 22.27
CA PRO A 306 -8.67 6.91 21.68
C PRO A 306 -9.96 7.29 22.42
N VAL A 307 -10.12 8.58 22.71
CA VAL A 307 -11.30 9.18 23.36
C VAL A 307 -11.84 10.30 22.45
N PRO A 308 -13.17 10.36 22.19
CA PRO A 308 -13.78 11.48 21.48
C PRO A 308 -13.38 12.84 22.06
N SER A 309 -13.08 13.80 21.19
CA SER A 309 -12.48 15.08 21.58
C SER A 309 -13.41 16.25 21.29
N GLU A 310 -13.80 16.99 22.34
CA GLU A 310 -14.61 18.21 22.21
C GLU A 310 -13.87 19.29 21.39
N GLU A 311 -12.55 19.42 21.58
CA GLU A 311 -11.72 20.36 20.82
C GLU A 311 -11.74 20.01 19.33
N THR A 312 -11.63 18.73 18.99
CA THR A 312 -11.70 18.27 17.60
C THR A 312 -13.09 18.50 17.02
N ALA A 313 -14.17 18.22 17.77
CA ALA A 313 -15.53 18.51 17.33
C ALA A 313 -15.72 19.99 16.99
N LYS A 314 -15.19 20.87 17.85
CA LYS A 314 -15.24 22.32 17.64
C LYS A 314 -14.45 22.75 16.40
N ILE A 315 -13.24 22.25 16.20
CA ILE A 315 -12.43 22.53 15.00
C ILE A 315 -13.18 22.12 13.73
N ILE A 316 -13.78 20.92 13.73
CA ILE A 316 -14.58 20.44 12.60
C ILE A 316 -15.77 21.37 12.36
N SER A 317 -16.50 21.74 13.40
CA SER A 317 -17.65 22.67 13.29
C SER A 317 -17.23 24.04 12.75
N ASP A 318 -16.12 24.60 13.25
CA ASP A 318 -15.62 25.92 12.86
C ASP A 318 -15.16 25.95 11.39
N ILE A 319 -14.60 24.84 10.88
CA ILE A 319 -14.09 24.73 9.52
C ILE A 319 -15.20 24.39 8.51
N THR A 320 -16.07 23.45 8.86
CA THR A 320 -17.06 22.89 7.92
C THR A 320 -18.37 23.67 7.92
N GLY A 321 -18.72 24.31 9.04
CA GLY A 321 -20.03 24.93 9.26
C GLY A 321 -21.19 23.93 9.29
N ALA A 322 -20.91 22.63 9.32
CA ALA A 322 -21.92 21.58 9.32
C ALA A 322 -22.50 21.37 10.72
N GLU A 323 -23.82 21.26 10.82
CA GLU A 323 -24.49 20.82 12.05
C GLU A 323 -24.20 19.34 12.31
N PRO A 324 -24.08 18.91 13.58
CA PRO A 324 -23.89 17.50 13.91
C PRO A 324 -24.96 16.62 13.28
N SER A 325 -24.52 15.56 12.61
CA SER A 325 -25.38 14.63 11.88
C SER A 325 -25.19 13.21 12.40
N GLN A 326 -26.30 12.49 12.53
CA GLN A 326 -26.28 11.07 12.87
C GLN A 326 -26.55 10.25 11.61
N MET A 327 -25.69 9.26 11.39
CA MET A 327 -25.83 8.28 10.32
C MET A 327 -25.68 6.88 10.92
N SER A 328 -26.43 5.91 10.43
CA SER A 328 -26.31 4.54 10.93
C SER A 328 -24.96 3.93 10.55
N GLN A 329 -24.49 2.95 11.33
CA GLN A 329 -23.22 2.28 11.03
C GLN A 329 -23.25 1.61 9.64
N ASP A 330 -24.38 1.03 9.25
CA ASP A 330 -24.53 0.38 7.95
C ASP A 330 -24.43 1.38 6.79
N GLU A 331 -25.05 2.56 6.92
CA GLU A 331 -24.94 3.62 5.91
C GLU A 331 -23.51 4.17 5.80
N ILE A 332 -22.82 4.37 6.93
CA ILE A 332 -21.42 4.79 6.94
C ILE A 332 -20.55 3.73 6.25
N VAL A 333 -20.75 2.45 6.57
CA VAL A 333 -20.04 1.34 5.93
C VAL A 333 -20.30 1.34 4.44
N ASP A 334 -21.54 1.47 3.99
CA ASP A 334 -21.88 1.48 2.57
C ASP A 334 -21.20 2.64 1.83
N VAL A 335 -21.27 3.85 2.38
CA VAL A 335 -20.64 5.06 1.81
C VAL A 335 -19.12 4.97 1.77
N CYS A 336 -18.49 4.27 2.73
CA CYS A 336 -17.04 4.10 2.75
C CYS A 336 -16.55 2.90 1.92
N ILE A 337 -17.33 1.82 1.81
CA ILE A 337 -16.91 0.55 1.21
C ILE A 337 -17.34 0.40 -0.26
N CYS A 338 -18.55 0.81 -0.63
CA CYS A 338 -19.00 0.71 -2.03
C CYS A 338 -18.07 1.45 -3.01
N PRO A 339 -17.52 2.64 -2.69
CA PRO A 339 -16.53 3.29 -3.54
C PRO A 339 -15.27 2.49 -3.76
N MET A 340 -14.83 1.70 -2.76
CA MET A 340 -13.66 0.84 -2.92
C MET A 340 -13.96 -0.27 -3.93
N ILE A 341 -15.13 -0.93 -3.80
CA ILE A 341 -15.56 -1.98 -4.73
C ILE A 341 -15.67 -1.41 -6.15
N ASN A 342 -16.29 -0.24 -6.30
CA ASN A 342 -16.40 0.44 -7.58
C ASN A 342 -15.03 0.77 -8.17
N GLU A 343 -14.09 1.24 -7.36
CA GLU A 343 -12.73 1.54 -7.81
C GLU A 343 -11.98 0.28 -8.23
N ALA A 344 -12.19 -0.85 -7.55
CA ALA A 344 -11.66 -2.14 -7.99
C ALA A 344 -12.20 -2.56 -9.35
N VAL A 345 -13.48 -2.32 -9.64
CA VAL A 345 -14.05 -2.55 -10.97
C VAL A 345 -13.36 -1.68 -12.02
N LYS A 346 -13.16 -0.37 -11.75
CA LYS A 346 -12.42 0.52 -12.67
C LYS A 346 -10.98 0.06 -12.91
N ILE A 347 -10.29 -0.38 -11.86
CA ILE A 347 -8.94 -0.96 -11.96
C ILE A 347 -8.93 -2.17 -12.91
N LEU A 348 -9.95 -3.02 -12.86
CA LEU A 348 -10.08 -4.18 -13.74
C LEU A 348 -10.42 -3.77 -15.18
N GLU A 349 -11.34 -2.82 -15.37
CA GLU A 349 -11.68 -2.25 -16.69
C GLU A 349 -10.46 -1.65 -17.39
N GLU A 350 -9.62 -0.96 -16.63
CA GLU A 350 -8.36 -0.37 -17.10
C GLU A 350 -7.23 -1.41 -17.25
N ASN A 351 -7.52 -2.69 -17.02
CA ASN A 351 -6.55 -3.78 -17.06
C ASN A 351 -5.31 -3.53 -16.18
N LYS A 352 -5.49 -2.91 -15.00
CA LYS A 352 -4.43 -2.63 -14.01
C LYS A 352 -4.33 -3.66 -12.88
N ALA A 353 -5.29 -4.55 -12.79
CA ALA A 353 -5.18 -5.81 -12.06
C ALA A 353 -5.54 -6.96 -13.00
N GLN A 354 -5.01 -8.16 -12.73
CA GLN A 354 -5.27 -9.32 -13.60
C GLN A 354 -6.68 -9.90 -13.42
N ARG A 355 -7.20 -9.89 -12.19
CA ARG A 355 -8.49 -10.53 -11.85
C ARG A 355 -9.00 -10.05 -10.49
N PRO A 356 -10.30 -10.21 -10.20
CA PRO A 356 -10.91 -9.83 -8.93
C PRO A 356 -10.21 -10.40 -7.69
N SER A 357 -9.83 -11.68 -7.75
CA SER A 357 -9.18 -12.35 -6.61
C SER A 357 -7.85 -11.71 -6.22
N ASP A 358 -7.14 -11.09 -7.17
CA ASP A 358 -5.84 -10.47 -6.92
C ASP A 358 -6.02 -9.16 -6.15
N VAL A 359 -7.10 -8.42 -6.44
CA VAL A 359 -7.53 -7.26 -5.64
C VAL A 359 -7.86 -7.68 -4.20
N ASP A 360 -8.55 -8.80 -4.03
CA ASP A 360 -8.87 -9.34 -2.71
C ASP A 360 -7.61 -9.72 -1.93
N VAL A 361 -6.64 -10.37 -2.58
CA VAL A 361 -5.33 -10.70 -1.97
C VAL A 361 -4.60 -9.45 -1.51
N VAL A 362 -4.61 -8.37 -2.30
CA VAL A 362 -4.04 -7.06 -1.90
C VAL A 362 -4.68 -6.57 -0.61
N TRP A 363 -6.00 -6.54 -0.54
CA TRP A 363 -6.71 -5.97 0.62
C TRP A 363 -6.61 -6.81 1.88
N ILE A 364 -6.64 -8.14 1.75
CA ILE A 364 -6.49 -9.08 2.86
C ILE A 364 -5.08 -8.97 3.48
N ASN A 365 -4.04 -8.89 2.64
CA ASN A 365 -2.65 -9.00 3.10
C ASN A 365 -1.93 -7.65 3.29
N GLY A 366 -2.46 -6.56 2.74
CA GLY A 366 -1.89 -5.22 2.82
C GLY A 366 -2.63 -4.26 3.75
N TYR A 367 -3.96 -4.39 3.83
CA TYR A 367 -4.82 -3.37 4.44
C TYR A 367 -5.69 -3.90 5.59
N GLY A 368 -5.55 -5.18 5.94
CA GLY A 368 -6.28 -5.79 7.05
C GLY A 368 -7.77 -5.88 6.80
N TRP A 369 -8.19 -6.19 5.57
CA TRP A 369 -9.58 -6.49 5.25
C TRP A 369 -10.11 -7.63 6.14
N PRO A 370 -11.36 -7.55 6.63
CA PRO A 370 -11.91 -8.58 7.52
C PRO A 370 -12.03 -9.93 6.81
N ALA A 371 -11.39 -10.97 7.35
CA ALA A 371 -11.33 -12.27 6.71
C ALA A 371 -12.71 -12.94 6.55
N ASP A 372 -13.65 -12.67 7.46
CA ASP A 372 -15.04 -13.14 7.39
C ASP A 372 -15.87 -12.46 6.28
N LYS A 373 -15.30 -11.44 5.62
CA LYS A 373 -15.89 -10.73 4.48
C LYS A 373 -15.21 -11.06 3.15
N GLY A 374 -14.35 -12.09 3.12
CA GLY A 374 -13.62 -12.44 1.90
C GLY A 374 -12.55 -11.40 1.57
N GLY A 375 -12.80 -10.61 0.54
CA GLY A 375 -12.11 -9.39 0.13
C GLY A 375 -13.13 -8.41 -0.46
N PRO A 376 -12.76 -7.19 -0.90
CA PRO A 376 -13.69 -6.23 -1.48
C PRO A 376 -14.54 -6.79 -2.63
N MET A 377 -13.97 -7.58 -3.54
CA MET A 377 -14.68 -8.17 -4.67
C MET A 377 -15.66 -9.24 -4.19
N TYR A 378 -15.21 -10.15 -3.34
CA TYR A 378 -16.09 -11.15 -2.72
C TYR A 378 -17.20 -10.51 -1.87
N TYR A 379 -16.89 -9.44 -1.14
CA TYR A 379 -17.87 -8.71 -0.34
C TYR A 379 -18.91 -8.01 -1.22
N GLY A 380 -18.50 -7.48 -2.38
CA GLY A 380 -19.41 -7.02 -3.42
C GLY A 380 -20.43 -8.08 -3.82
N ASP A 381 -20.01 -9.34 -3.94
CA ASP A 381 -20.93 -10.46 -4.22
C ASP A 381 -21.85 -10.83 -3.06
N MET A 382 -21.40 -10.60 -1.82
CA MET A 382 -22.21 -10.81 -0.62
C MET A 382 -23.34 -9.78 -0.52
N ILE A 383 -23.07 -8.51 -0.85
CA ILE A 383 -24.07 -7.44 -0.74
C ILE A 383 -24.86 -7.20 -2.03
N GLY A 384 -24.34 -7.68 -3.17
CA GLY A 384 -24.98 -7.62 -4.49
C GLY A 384 -24.68 -6.35 -5.27
N ALA A 385 -24.45 -6.51 -6.58
CA ALA A 385 -24.12 -5.40 -7.49
C ALA A 385 -25.18 -4.30 -7.55
N ALA A 386 -26.47 -4.63 -7.40
CA ALA A 386 -27.55 -3.65 -7.36
C ALA A 386 -27.41 -2.67 -6.18
N LYS A 387 -27.04 -3.16 -4.99
CA LYS A 387 -26.82 -2.32 -3.81
C LYS A 387 -25.60 -1.42 -4.01
N VAL A 388 -24.50 -1.98 -4.50
CA VAL A 388 -23.28 -1.20 -4.79
C VAL A 388 -23.59 -0.09 -5.80
N LEU A 389 -24.30 -0.43 -6.88
CA LEU A 389 -24.70 0.54 -7.90
C LEU A 389 -25.58 1.64 -7.32
N GLU A 390 -26.59 1.32 -6.52
CA GLU A 390 -27.48 2.31 -5.89
C GLU A 390 -26.68 3.35 -5.07
N VAL A 391 -25.75 2.89 -4.24
CA VAL A 391 -24.88 3.77 -3.45
C VAL A 391 -24.01 4.63 -4.37
N MET A 392 -23.40 4.02 -5.39
CA MET A 392 -22.52 4.74 -6.31
C MET A 392 -23.26 5.74 -7.22
N GLU A 393 -24.51 5.50 -7.62
CA GLU A 393 -25.31 6.52 -8.33
C GLU A 393 -25.53 7.75 -7.46
N LYS A 394 -25.86 7.55 -6.18
CA LYS A 394 -26.08 8.64 -5.25
C LYS A 394 -24.79 9.45 -5.05
N LEU A 395 -23.67 8.77 -4.78
CA LEU A 395 -22.38 9.43 -4.60
C LEU A 395 -21.91 10.10 -5.89
N GLY A 396 -22.09 9.44 -7.04
CA GLY A 396 -21.72 9.96 -8.37
C GLY A 396 -22.55 11.17 -8.81
N ALA A 397 -23.80 11.27 -8.38
CA ALA A 397 -24.64 12.45 -8.62
C ALA A 397 -24.19 13.66 -7.78
N GLU A 398 -23.60 13.43 -6.61
CA GLU A 398 -23.04 14.47 -5.74
C GLU A 398 -21.62 14.87 -6.19
N ASP A 399 -20.82 13.90 -6.62
CA ASP A 399 -19.44 14.08 -7.06
C ASP A 399 -19.09 13.13 -8.23
N PRO A 400 -18.80 13.66 -9.43
CA PRO A 400 -18.41 12.87 -10.60
C PRO A 400 -17.20 11.94 -10.38
N ASP A 401 -16.30 12.24 -9.44
CA ASP A 401 -15.16 11.37 -9.12
C ASP A 401 -15.58 10.01 -8.51
N PHE A 402 -16.85 9.92 -8.09
CA PHE A 402 -17.53 8.73 -7.58
C PHE A 402 -18.55 8.17 -8.56
N ALA A 403 -18.50 8.55 -9.84
CA ALA A 403 -19.33 7.91 -10.85
C ALA A 403 -19.12 6.38 -10.84
N PRO A 404 -20.20 5.59 -10.96
CA PRO A 404 -20.10 4.14 -11.03
C PRO A 404 -19.34 3.71 -12.29
N ALA A 405 -18.56 2.64 -12.17
CA ALA A 405 -17.92 1.95 -13.28
C ALA A 405 -18.97 1.45 -14.28
N GLU A 406 -18.61 1.38 -15.56
CA GLU A 406 -19.54 0.93 -16.60
C GLU A 406 -19.88 -0.56 -16.40
N MET A 407 -18.88 -1.36 -16.08
CA MET A 407 -19.02 -2.77 -15.76
C MET A 407 -19.82 -3.00 -14.47
N LEU A 408 -19.79 -2.07 -13.49
CA LEU A 408 -20.69 -2.16 -12.33
C LEU A 408 -22.16 -2.05 -12.76
N ARG A 409 -22.47 -1.14 -13.71
CA ARG A 409 -23.83 -1.02 -14.28
C ARG A 409 -24.26 -2.31 -14.99
N GLN A 410 -23.35 -2.91 -15.77
CA GLN A 410 -23.59 -4.17 -16.47
C GLN A 410 -23.85 -5.33 -15.48
N LEU A 411 -22.98 -5.50 -14.47
CA LEU A 411 -23.14 -6.52 -13.44
C LEU A 411 -24.48 -6.38 -12.70
N ALA A 412 -24.88 -5.17 -12.35
CA ALA A 412 -26.16 -4.92 -11.69
C ALA A 412 -27.36 -5.24 -12.59
N ALA A 413 -27.28 -4.95 -13.88
CA ALA A 413 -28.34 -5.24 -14.85
C ALA A 413 -28.49 -6.74 -15.13
N GLU A 414 -27.38 -7.47 -15.15
CA GLU A 414 -27.34 -8.90 -15.51
C GLU A 414 -27.42 -9.84 -14.29
N GLY A 415 -27.31 -9.29 -13.07
CA GLY A 415 -27.20 -10.09 -11.85
C GLY A 415 -25.87 -10.84 -11.74
N GLY A 416 -24.82 -10.30 -12.37
CA GLY A 416 -23.48 -10.88 -12.40
C GLY A 416 -22.75 -10.80 -11.06
N LYS A 417 -21.58 -11.44 -11.01
CA LYS A 417 -20.72 -11.50 -9.83
C LYS A 417 -19.42 -10.73 -10.04
N PHE A 418 -19.03 -9.93 -9.05
CA PHE A 418 -17.77 -9.21 -9.00
C PHE A 418 -16.57 -10.17 -9.05
N THR A 419 -16.65 -11.33 -8.41
CA THR A 419 -15.56 -12.33 -8.44
C THR A 419 -15.43 -13.04 -9.78
N GLU A 420 -16.39 -12.88 -10.69
CA GLU A 420 -16.43 -13.50 -12.02
C GLU A 420 -16.05 -12.51 -13.15
N ILE A 421 -15.69 -11.27 -12.83
CA ILE A 421 -15.22 -10.28 -13.81
C ILE A 421 -13.98 -10.81 -14.54
N ASP A 422 -14.03 -10.80 -15.87
CA ASP A 422 -12.90 -11.08 -16.76
C ASP A 422 -12.76 -9.95 -17.81
N THR A 423 -11.70 -9.16 -17.67
CA THR A 423 -11.35 -8.06 -18.59
C THR A 423 -10.21 -8.42 -19.54
N GLY A 424 -9.80 -9.69 -19.59
CA GLY A 424 -8.65 -10.16 -20.37
C GLY A 424 -7.30 -9.94 -19.69
N GLY A 425 -7.28 -9.75 -18.37
CA GLY A 425 -6.06 -9.71 -17.57
C GLY A 425 -5.33 -8.36 -17.55
N LEU A 426 -4.13 -8.37 -16.98
CA LEU A 426 -3.29 -7.17 -16.84
C LEU A 426 -2.70 -6.77 -18.20
N LYS A 427 -2.77 -5.47 -18.53
CA LYS A 427 -2.12 -4.88 -19.72
C LYS A 427 -1.23 -3.71 -19.30
N THR A 428 0.00 -3.70 -19.81
CA THR A 428 1.01 -2.70 -19.44
C THR A 428 1.08 -1.52 -20.40
N ALA A 429 0.61 -1.67 -21.63
CA ALA A 429 0.52 -0.57 -22.58
C ALA A 429 -0.40 0.53 -22.06
N ARG A 430 -0.03 1.80 -22.26
CA ARG A 430 -0.90 2.94 -21.98
C ARG A 430 -2.12 2.87 -22.90
N VAL A 431 -3.32 2.92 -22.31
CA VAL A 431 -4.62 2.96 -23.03
C VAL A 431 -4.89 4.38 -23.51
#